data_AF-A0A1Q7KJ41-F1
#
_entry.id   AF-A0A1Q7KJ41-F1
#
_cell.length_a   1.000
_cell.length_b   1.000
_cell.length_c   1.000
_cell.angle_alpha   90.00
_cell.angle_beta   90.00
_cell.angle_gamma   90.00
#
_symmetry.space_group_name_H-M   'P 1'
#
loop_
_entity.id
_entity.type
_entity.pdbx_description
1 polymer ?
#
loop_
_entity_poly.entity_id
_entity_poly.type
_entity_poly.pdbx_seq_one_letter_code
_entity_poly.pdbx_strand_id
1 'polypeptide(L)'
;MTALSALWLPILISAVAVFVVSSIIHMTPLWHKSDYPRYPNEDRVLDALRPIGMPPGDYLMPRPANPAEMRSPEFKEKMKRGPAVLLTVMPPWSGSMVSNLSQWLVYCLVVSVFAAFIAGSAVPPGGSPFSAICRYAGTTAFVGYTLALWQMSIWYRRAWAMTLKATVDVATLEARRRRGPGPH
;
A
#
# COMPACT_ATOMS: atom_id res chain seq x y z
N MET A 1 29.65 6.18 -9.59
CA MET A 1 28.70 5.76 -8.53
C MET A 1 28.95 6.60 -7.30
N THR A 2 27.91 7.18 -6.72
CA THR A 2 27.98 7.90 -5.44
C THR A 2 27.81 6.92 -4.29
N ALA A 3 28.67 6.98 -3.28
CA ALA A 3 28.57 6.11 -2.12
C ALA A 3 27.26 6.36 -1.35
N LEU A 4 26.56 5.30 -0.95
CA LEU A 4 25.29 5.42 -0.22
C LEU A 4 25.46 6.15 1.12
N SER A 5 26.60 5.97 1.78
CA SER A 5 26.95 6.71 3.00
C SER A 5 27.01 8.22 2.78
N ALA A 6 27.30 8.69 1.57
CA ALA A 6 27.25 10.12 1.24
C ALA A 6 25.81 10.64 1.02
N LEU A 7 24.82 9.76 0.90
CA LEU A 7 23.42 10.09 0.62
C LEU A 7 22.51 10.01 1.86
N TRP A 8 23.07 9.84 3.06
CA TRP A 8 22.30 9.67 4.30
C TRP A 8 21.32 10.82 4.56
N LEU A 9 21.74 12.06 4.31
CA LEU A 9 20.92 13.26 4.54
C LEU A 9 19.76 13.35 3.53
N PRO A 10 19.98 13.26 2.20
CA PRO A 10 18.91 13.13 1.23
C PRO A 10 17.91 12.01 1.55
N ILE A 11 18.39 10.82 1.94
CA ILE A 11 17.53 9.68 2.30
C ILE A 11 16.61 10.04 3.47
N LEU A 12 17.17 10.58 4.55
CA LEU A 12 16.40 10.93 5.74
C LEU A 12 15.37 12.03 5.45
N ILE A 13 15.78 13.08 4.74
CA ILE A 13 14.88 14.19 4.38
C ILE A 13 13.75 13.69 3.49
N SER A 14 14.05 12.88 2.47
CA SER A 14 13.01 12.32 1.58
C SER A 14 12.03 11.42 2.33
N ALA A 15 12.51 10.56 3.24
CA ALA A 15 11.65 9.69 4.02
C ALA A 15 10.70 10.50 4.95
N VAL A 16 11.22 11.51 5.64
CA VAL A 16 10.40 12.39 6.49
C VAL A 16 9.41 13.19 5.65
N ALA A 17 9.83 13.71 4.49
CA ALA A 17 8.94 14.45 3.60
C ALA A 17 7.78 13.58 3.10
N VAL A 18 8.06 12.36 2.64
CA VAL A 18 7.02 11.40 2.20
C VAL A 18 6.11 11.02 3.36
N PHE A 19 6.67 10.76 4.55
CA PHE A 19 5.90 10.43 5.74
C PHE A 19 4.89 11.55 6.09
N VAL A 20 5.34 12.81 6.10
CA VAL A 20 4.48 13.97 6.41
C VAL A 20 3.42 14.17 5.32
N VAL A 21 3.81 14.18 4.05
CA VAL A 21 2.87 14.37 2.93
C VAL A 21 1.82 13.26 2.90
N SER A 22 2.24 12.01 3.04
CA SER A 22 1.33 10.85 3.12
C SER A 22 0.37 10.97 4.30
N SER A 23 0.86 11.37 5.48
CA SER A 23 0.03 11.57 6.66
C SER A 23 -1.04 12.63 6.43
N ILE A 24 -0.71 13.75 5.78
CA ILE A 24 -1.69 14.79 5.45
C ILE A 24 -2.75 14.26 4.47
N ILE A 25 -2.34 13.54 3.42
CA ILE A 25 -3.26 12.98 2.42
C ILE A 25 -4.24 11.98 3.04
N HIS A 26 -3.76 11.14 3.96
CA HIS A 26 -4.58 10.07 4.54
C HIS A 26 -5.43 10.53 5.72
N MET A 27 -4.97 11.54 6.47
CA MET A 27 -5.73 12.08 7.61
C MET A 27 -6.77 13.12 7.18
N THR A 28 -6.66 13.68 5.97
CA THR A 28 -7.69 14.56 5.43
C THR A 28 -8.77 13.74 4.72
N PRO A 29 -10.07 13.91 5.05
CA PRO A 29 -11.15 13.05 4.56
C PRO A 29 -11.59 13.40 3.13
N LEU A 30 -10.65 13.69 2.24
CA LEU A 30 -10.94 14.19 0.89
C LEU A 30 -11.35 13.06 -0.06
N TRP A 31 -10.58 11.97 -0.10
CA TRP A 31 -10.70 11.00 -1.18
C TRP A 31 -10.62 9.52 -0.74
N HIS A 32 -10.14 9.25 0.47
CA HIS A 32 -10.13 7.93 1.11
C HIS A 32 -11.37 7.61 1.98
N LYS A 33 -12.29 8.57 2.15
CA LYS A 33 -13.47 8.41 3.03
C LYS A 33 -14.36 7.20 2.69
N SER A 34 -14.34 6.76 1.44
CA SER A 34 -15.15 5.64 0.93
C SER A 34 -14.40 4.32 0.79
N ASP A 35 -13.15 4.24 1.24
CA ASP A 35 -12.32 3.04 1.01
C ASP A 35 -12.80 1.82 1.82
N TYR A 36 -13.35 2.08 3.01
CA TYR A 36 -13.93 1.07 3.89
C TYR A 36 -15.38 1.45 4.22
N PRO A 37 -16.34 1.13 3.33
CA PRO A 37 -17.75 1.43 3.60
C PRO A 37 -18.25 0.62 4.79
N ARG A 38 -19.15 1.22 5.58
CA ARG A 38 -19.84 0.51 6.66
C ARG A 38 -20.66 -0.65 6.09
N TYR A 39 -20.53 -1.83 6.68
CA TYR A 39 -21.27 -3.01 6.24
C TYR A 39 -22.78 -2.87 6.56
N PRO A 40 -23.70 -3.16 5.62
CA PRO A 40 -25.13 -3.20 5.93
C PRO A 40 -25.42 -4.27 6.99
N ASN A 41 -26.14 -3.91 8.06
CA ASN A 41 -26.41 -4.79 9.22
C ASN A 41 -25.15 -5.21 10.01
N GLU A 42 -24.15 -4.33 10.11
CA GLU A 42 -22.93 -4.49 10.91
C GLU A 42 -23.18 -5.09 12.30
N ASP A 43 -24.13 -4.55 13.07
CA ASP A 43 -24.39 -5.01 14.44
C ASP A 43 -24.77 -6.49 14.48
N ARG A 44 -25.64 -6.94 13.56
CA ARG A 44 -26.04 -8.35 13.45
C ARG A 44 -24.85 -9.26 13.11
N VAL A 45 -23.94 -8.81 12.27
CA VAL A 45 -22.74 -9.58 11.92
C VAL A 45 -21.79 -9.66 13.10
N LEU A 46 -21.54 -8.54 13.78
CA LEU A 46 -20.66 -8.50 14.94
C LEU A 46 -21.24 -9.34 16.11
N ASP A 47 -22.54 -9.28 16.36
CA ASP A 47 -23.22 -10.11 17.37
C ASP A 47 -23.08 -11.60 17.10
N ALA A 48 -23.09 -12.01 15.82
CA ALA A 48 -22.87 -13.40 15.44
C ALA A 48 -21.40 -13.84 15.58
N LEU A 49 -20.44 -12.93 15.32
CA LEU A 49 -19.00 -13.23 15.36
C LEU A 49 -18.44 -13.23 16.79
N ARG A 50 -18.94 -12.39 17.70
CA ARG A 50 -18.48 -12.28 19.09
C ARG A 50 -18.47 -13.62 19.85
N PRO A 51 -19.56 -14.41 19.90
CA PRO A 51 -19.56 -15.67 20.63
C PRO A 51 -18.70 -16.76 19.98
N ILE A 52 -18.36 -16.63 18.68
CA ILE A 52 -17.44 -17.55 18.00
C ILE A 52 -15.99 -17.36 18.49
N GLY A 53 -15.64 -16.15 18.96
CA GLY A 53 -14.33 -15.88 19.55
C GLY A 53 -13.16 -16.02 18.56
N MET A 54 -13.32 -15.53 17.33
CA MET A 54 -12.27 -15.59 16.31
C MET A 54 -10.99 -14.87 16.78
N PRO A 55 -9.84 -15.56 16.86
CA PRO A 55 -8.59 -14.91 17.26
C PRO A 55 -8.05 -14.01 16.14
N PRO A 56 -7.26 -12.95 16.48
CA PRO A 56 -6.62 -12.11 15.48
C PRO A 56 -5.77 -12.93 14.49
N GLY A 57 -5.87 -12.60 13.19
CA GLY A 57 -5.17 -13.33 12.13
C GLY A 57 -5.86 -13.25 10.77
N ASP A 58 -5.29 -13.92 9.78
CA ASP A 58 -5.76 -13.96 8.40
C ASP A 58 -6.40 -15.31 8.06
N TYR A 59 -7.64 -15.27 7.60
CA TYR A 59 -8.46 -16.45 7.33
C TYR A 59 -8.99 -16.44 5.90
N LEU A 60 -8.81 -17.55 5.20
CA LEU A 60 -9.55 -17.87 3.98
C LEU A 60 -10.67 -18.86 4.36
N MET A 61 -11.90 -18.60 3.94
CA MET A 61 -13.07 -19.41 4.28
C MET A 61 -14.04 -19.48 3.09
N PRO A 62 -14.43 -20.67 2.61
CA PRO A 62 -13.85 -21.98 2.91
C PRO A 62 -12.38 -22.10 2.48
N ARG A 63 -11.56 -22.79 3.27
CA ARG A 63 -10.18 -23.17 2.93
C ARG A 63 -10.06 -24.69 2.95
N PRO A 64 -9.50 -25.32 1.91
CA PRO A 64 -9.27 -26.75 1.92
C PRO A 64 -8.11 -27.08 2.86
N ALA A 65 -8.15 -28.21 3.55
CA ALA A 65 -7.08 -28.68 4.41
C ALA A 65 -5.85 -29.12 3.61
N ASN A 66 -6.05 -29.57 2.37
CA ASN A 66 -4.98 -30.03 1.48
C ASN A 66 -5.39 -29.93 -0.02
N PRO A 67 -4.44 -30.09 -0.96
CA PRO A 67 -4.73 -30.02 -2.40
C PRO A 67 -5.73 -31.08 -2.92
N ALA A 68 -5.91 -32.20 -2.22
CA ALA A 68 -6.85 -33.24 -2.63
C ALA A 68 -8.30 -32.83 -2.31
N GLU A 69 -8.56 -32.28 -1.13
CA GLU A 69 -9.88 -31.76 -0.75
C GLU A 69 -10.35 -30.66 -1.72
N MET A 70 -9.45 -29.80 -2.18
CA MET A 70 -9.78 -28.75 -3.15
C MET A 70 -10.41 -29.30 -4.45
N ARG A 71 -10.11 -30.55 -4.82
CA ARG A 71 -10.65 -31.21 -6.02
C ARG A 71 -11.97 -31.94 -5.76
N SER A 72 -12.33 -32.13 -4.50
CA SER A 72 -13.49 -32.92 -4.10
C SER A 72 -14.80 -32.23 -4.51
N PRO A 73 -15.85 -33.00 -4.86
CA PRO A 73 -17.17 -32.44 -5.13
C PRO A 73 -17.72 -31.65 -3.94
N GLU A 74 -17.49 -32.12 -2.71
CA GLU A 74 -18.01 -31.51 -1.48
C GLU A 74 -17.41 -30.12 -1.26
N PHE A 75 -16.10 -29.96 -1.46
CA PHE A 75 -15.45 -28.65 -1.33
C PHE A 75 -15.93 -27.69 -2.44
N LYS A 76 -16.11 -28.19 -3.66
CA LYS A 76 -16.65 -27.40 -4.77
C LYS A 76 -18.08 -26.93 -4.47
N GLU A 77 -18.94 -27.79 -3.94
CA GLU A 77 -20.30 -27.42 -3.54
C GLU A 77 -20.30 -26.43 -2.35
N LYS A 78 -19.40 -26.61 -1.38
CA LYS A 78 -19.22 -25.65 -0.27
C LYS A 78 -18.83 -24.26 -0.79
N MET A 79 -17.90 -24.20 -1.75
CA MET A 79 -17.51 -22.95 -2.41
C MET A 79 -18.65 -22.33 -3.22
N LYS A 80 -19.43 -23.14 -3.97
CA LYS A 80 -20.59 -22.67 -4.74
C LYS A 80 -21.69 -22.09 -3.85
N ARG A 81 -21.94 -22.72 -2.69
CA ARG A 81 -22.92 -22.26 -1.71
C ARG A 81 -22.54 -20.91 -1.11
N GLY A 82 -21.23 -20.67 -0.94
CA GLY A 82 -20.68 -19.42 -0.43
C GLY A 82 -21.09 -19.10 1.03
N PRO A 83 -20.71 -17.90 1.51
CA PRO A 83 -19.81 -16.95 0.85
C PRO A 83 -18.35 -17.46 0.84
N ALA A 84 -17.57 -16.98 -0.14
CA ALA A 84 -16.11 -17.11 -0.11
C ALA A 84 -15.51 -15.82 0.44
N VAL A 85 -14.72 -15.92 1.50
CA VAL A 85 -14.27 -14.81 2.32
C VAL A 85 -12.76 -14.92 2.56
N LEU A 86 -12.07 -13.81 2.36
CA LEU A 86 -10.74 -13.57 2.92
C LEU A 86 -10.90 -12.48 3.99
N LEU A 87 -10.53 -12.79 5.24
CA LEU A 87 -10.81 -11.96 6.40
C LEU A 87 -9.56 -11.80 7.26
N THR A 88 -9.22 -10.55 7.59
CA THR A 88 -8.24 -10.22 8.63
C THR A 88 -8.99 -9.80 9.88
N VAL A 89 -8.81 -10.54 10.98
CA VAL A 89 -9.33 -10.19 12.30
C VAL A 89 -8.27 -9.37 13.02
N MET A 90 -8.59 -8.11 13.33
CA MET A 90 -7.70 -7.21 14.04
C MET A 90 -7.77 -7.46 15.55
N PRO A 91 -6.67 -7.24 16.31
CA PRO A 91 -6.74 -7.21 17.76
C PRO A 91 -7.66 -6.07 18.25
N PRO A 92 -8.15 -6.14 19.50
CA PRO A 92 -8.91 -5.05 20.10
C PRO A 92 -8.17 -3.72 19.96
N TRP A 93 -8.93 -2.66 19.63
CA TRP A 93 -8.35 -1.34 19.42
C TRP A 93 -7.62 -0.86 20.68
N SER A 94 -6.35 -0.51 20.54
CA SER A 94 -5.48 -0.09 21.65
C SER A 94 -5.52 1.42 21.93
N GLY A 95 -6.26 2.21 21.14
CA GLY A 95 -6.26 3.67 21.25
C GLY A 95 -5.07 4.38 20.60
N SER A 96 -4.10 3.64 20.02
CA SER A 96 -2.85 4.20 19.51
C SER A 96 -2.53 3.77 18.09
N MET A 97 -2.08 4.71 17.27
CA MET A 97 -1.53 4.47 15.93
C MET A 97 0.00 4.48 15.90
N VAL A 98 0.67 4.63 17.04
CA VAL A 98 2.14 4.82 17.10
C VAL A 98 2.87 3.69 16.38
N SER A 99 2.50 2.43 16.65
CA SER A 99 3.11 1.27 15.97
C SER A 99 2.96 1.33 14.44
N ASN A 100 1.75 1.67 13.95
CA ASN A 100 1.49 1.76 12.52
C ASN A 100 2.30 2.90 11.86
N LEU A 101 2.36 4.06 12.52
CA LEU A 101 3.11 5.22 12.03
C LEU A 101 4.64 4.97 12.06
N SER A 102 5.14 4.28 13.10
CA SER A 102 6.55 3.89 13.16
C SER A 102 6.91 2.92 12.04
N GLN A 103 6.08 1.89 11.80
CA GLN A 103 6.27 0.97 10.68
C GLN A 103 6.22 1.69 9.33
N TRP A 104 5.31 2.65 9.17
CA TRP A 104 5.21 3.47 7.97
C TRP A 104 6.46 4.32 7.72
N LEU A 105 6.99 4.98 8.75
CA LEU A 105 8.24 5.76 8.64
C LEU A 105 9.43 4.87 8.27
N VAL A 106 9.56 3.70 8.91
CA VAL A 106 10.61 2.71 8.58
C VAL A 106 10.48 2.27 7.13
N TYR A 107 9.27 2.01 6.65
CA TYR A 107 9.02 1.67 5.26
C TYR A 107 9.39 2.82 4.30
N CYS A 108 9.04 4.07 4.62
CA CYS A 108 9.48 5.23 3.83
C CYS A 108 11.02 5.35 3.76
N LEU A 109 11.72 5.05 4.87
CA LEU A 109 13.19 5.00 4.90
C LEU A 109 13.73 3.90 3.99
N VAL A 110 13.18 2.68 4.07
CA VAL A 110 13.61 1.56 3.21
C VAL A 110 13.45 1.91 1.74
N VAL A 111 12.30 2.43 1.32
CA VAL A 111 12.06 2.86 -0.07
C VAL A 111 13.05 3.97 -0.48
N SER A 112 13.31 4.94 0.40
CA SER A 112 14.26 6.03 0.13
C SER A 112 15.70 5.53 -0.02
N VAL A 113 16.11 4.51 0.74
CA VAL A 113 17.42 3.86 0.59
C VAL A 113 17.55 3.20 -0.78
N PHE A 114 16.54 2.44 -1.23
CA PHE A 114 16.58 1.82 -2.55
C PHE A 114 16.57 2.87 -3.68
N ALA A 115 15.78 3.93 -3.54
CA ALA A 115 15.76 5.04 -4.48
C ALA A 115 17.14 5.72 -4.59
N ALA A 116 17.79 5.99 -3.46
CA ALA A 116 19.13 6.57 -3.41
C ALA A 116 20.19 5.61 -3.97
N PHE A 117 20.11 4.31 -3.67
CA PHE A 117 21.01 3.30 -4.21
C PHE A 117 20.93 3.23 -5.74
N ILE A 118 19.73 3.15 -6.31
CA ILE A 118 19.52 3.09 -7.75
C ILE A 118 19.97 4.39 -8.42
N ALA A 119 19.57 5.55 -7.89
CA ALA A 119 19.98 6.84 -8.44
C ALA A 119 21.49 7.07 -8.34
N GLY A 120 22.11 6.77 -7.20
CA GLY A 120 23.57 6.92 -6.99
C GLY A 120 24.41 5.96 -7.83
N SER A 121 23.83 4.82 -8.24
CA SER A 121 24.46 3.86 -9.15
C SER A 121 24.31 4.28 -10.62
N ALA A 122 23.13 4.78 -11.01
CA ALA A 122 22.80 5.09 -12.39
C ALA A 122 23.26 6.49 -12.84
N VAL A 123 23.39 7.45 -11.93
CA VAL A 123 23.71 8.85 -12.24
C VAL A 123 25.19 9.14 -12.00
N PRO A 124 25.97 9.59 -13.00
CA PRO A 124 27.36 9.97 -12.82
C PRO A 124 27.52 11.14 -11.81
N PRO A 125 28.57 11.10 -10.97
CA PRO A 125 28.92 12.24 -10.12
C PRO A 125 29.30 13.48 -10.96
N GLY A 126 29.04 14.69 -10.46
CA GLY A 126 29.65 15.92 -11.00
C GLY A 126 28.84 16.72 -12.03
N GLY A 127 27.54 16.93 -11.80
CA GLY A 127 26.75 17.89 -12.61
C GLY A 127 25.66 17.26 -13.49
N SER A 128 25.30 16.00 -13.23
CA SER A 128 24.16 15.36 -13.88
C SER A 128 22.88 16.20 -13.72
N PRO A 129 22.06 16.34 -14.77
CA PRO A 129 20.81 17.08 -14.68
C PRO A 129 19.92 16.55 -13.55
N PHE A 130 19.32 17.44 -12.77
CA PHE A 130 18.38 17.08 -11.70
C PHE A 130 17.26 16.15 -12.19
N SER A 131 16.85 16.29 -13.45
CA SER A 131 15.87 15.41 -14.12
C SER A 131 16.29 13.94 -14.16
N ALA A 132 17.59 13.63 -14.27
CA ALA A 132 18.08 12.25 -14.23
C ALA A 132 17.91 11.65 -12.84
N ILE A 133 18.24 12.42 -11.79
CA ILE A 133 18.05 12.00 -10.39
C ILE A 133 16.56 11.75 -10.11
N CYS A 134 15.68 12.70 -10.49
CA CYS A 134 14.24 12.54 -10.33
C CYS A 134 13.70 11.32 -11.06
N ARG A 135 14.17 11.05 -12.28
CA ARG A 135 13.72 9.86 -13.03
C ARG A 135 14.04 8.58 -12.27
N TYR A 136 15.27 8.38 -11.83
CA TYR A 136 15.65 7.12 -11.15
C TYR A 136 15.06 7.02 -9.75
N ALA A 137 15.21 8.06 -8.92
CA ALA A 137 14.72 8.05 -7.55
C ALA A 137 13.18 8.03 -7.52
N GLY A 138 12.52 8.86 -8.33
CA GLY A 138 11.07 8.94 -8.43
C GLY A 138 10.43 7.67 -8.97
N THR A 139 11.00 7.07 -10.03
CA THR A 139 10.50 5.78 -10.55
C THR A 139 10.66 4.66 -9.52
N THR A 140 11.80 4.62 -8.81
CA THR A 140 12.03 3.62 -7.77
C THR A 140 11.03 3.79 -6.62
N ALA A 141 10.82 5.02 -6.15
CA ALA A 141 9.84 5.32 -5.11
C ALA A 141 8.42 4.98 -5.57
N PHE A 142 8.05 5.34 -6.80
CA PHE A 142 6.76 5.00 -7.39
C PHE A 142 6.52 3.49 -7.38
N VAL A 143 7.48 2.72 -7.88
CA VAL A 143 7.40 1.26 -7.87
C VAL A 143 7.28 0.72 -6.44
N GLY A 144 8.11 1.22 -5.53
CA GLY A 144 8.17 0.81 -4.14
C GLY A 144 6.85 0.98 -3.40
N TYR A 145 6.12 2.06 -3.66
CA TYR A 145 4.85 2.38 -2.99
C TYR A 145 3.60 1.83 -3.70
N THR A 146 3.68 1.41 -4.98
CA THR A 146 2.46 1.10 -5.77
C THR A 146 2.33 -0.35 -6.20
N LEU A 147 3.34 -0.94 -6.86
CA LEU A 147 3.13 -2.18 -7.61
C LEU A 147 2.81 -3.39 -6.73
N ALA A 148 3.29 -3.40 -5.48
CA ALA A 148 2.95 -4.44 -4.50
C ALA A 148 1.45 -4.42 -4.14
N LEU A 149 0.78 -3.27 -4.23
CA LEU A 149 -0.65 -3.14 -3.91
C LEU A 149 -1.55 -3.83 -4.94
N TRP A 150 -1.08 -3.98 -6.18
CA TRP A 150 -1.84 -4.54 -7.29
C TRP A 150 -2.10 -6.04 -7.10
N GLN A 151 -1.15 -6.73 -6.46
CA GLN A 151 -1.28 -8.16 -6.14
C GLN A 151 -2.54 -8.45 -5.31
N MET A 152 -2.96 -7.52 -4.44
CA MET A 152 -4.18 -7.64 -3.65
C MET A 152 -5.45 -7.65 -4.49
N SER A 153 -5.49 -6.89 -5.58
CA SER A 153 -6.64 -6.91 -6.50
C SER A 153 -6.62 -8.13 -7.41
N ILE A 154 -5.44 -8.57 -7.84
CA ILE A 154 -5.28 -9.73 -8.74
C ILE A 154 -5.66 -11.02 -8.02
N TRP A 155 -5.06 -11.28 -6.85
CA TRP A 155 -5.17 -12.58 -6.17
C TRP A 155 -6.26 -12.61 -5.10
N TYR A 156 -6.48 -11.48 -4.43
CA TYR A 156 -7.32 -11.42 -3.22
C TYR A 156 -8.59 -10.60 -3.40
N ARG A 157 -8.94 -10.26 -4.65
CA ARG A 157 -10.20 -9.60 -5.03
C ARG A 157 -10.44 -8.25 -4.35
N ARG A 158 -9.39 -7.59 -3.83
CA ARG A 158 -9.50 -6.22 -3.32
C ARG A 158 -9.96 -5.29 -4.43
N ALA A 159 -10.87 -4.37 -4.12
CA ALA A 159 -11.46 -3.47 -5.11
C ALA A 159 -10.37 -2.71 -5.89
N TRP A 160 -10.41 -2.79 -7.23
CA TRP A 160 -9.47 -2.08 -8.10
C TRP A 160 -9.49 -0.57 -7.87
N ALA A 161 -10.65 0.00 -7.53
CA ALA A 161 -10.76 1.42 -7.19
C ALA A 161 -9.82 1.82 -6.05
N MET A 162 -9.69 0.99 -5.01
CA MET A 162 -8.78 1.26 -3.88
C MET A 162 -7.31 1.18 -4.32
N THR A 163 -6.95 0.16 -5.10
CA THR A 163 -5.59 -0.01 -5.64
C THR A 163 -5.19 1.13 -6.58
N LEU A 164 -6.11 1.57 -7.44
CA LEU A 164 -5.90 2.68 -8.37
C LEU A 164 -5.80 4.01 -7.64
N LYS A 165 -6.65 4.26 -6.63
CA LYS A 165 -6.48 5.40 -5.72
C LYS A 165 -5.06 5.37 -5.14
N ALA A 166 -4.68 4.32 -4.42
CA ALA A 166 -3.35 4.21 -3.82
C ALA A 166 -2.17 4.37 -4.82
N THR A 167 -2.38 4.06 -6.11
CA THR A 167 -1.39 4.32 -7.17
C THR A 167 -1.34 5.81 -7.54
N VAL A 168 -2.49 6.47 -7.66
CA VAL A 168 -2.61 7.91 -7.96
C VAL A 168 -2.03 8.75 -6.83
N ASP A 169 -2.42 8.50 -5.58
CA ASP A 169 -1.43 8.16 -4.57
C ASP A 169 -0.10 8.92 -4.60
N VAL A 170 0.80 8.15 -5.21
CA VAL A 170 2.21 8.35 -5.38
C VAL A 170 2.50 9.12 -6.66
N ALA A 171 1.60 9.05 -7.65
CA ALA A 171 1.72 9.78 -8.91
C ALA A 171 1.43 11.29 -8.79
N THR A 172 0.71 11.74 -7.75
CA THR A 172 0.29 13.15 -7.61
C THR A 172 1.39 14.16 -7.22
N LEU A 173 2.67 13.81 -7.37
CA LEU A 173 3.80 14.76 -7.36
C LEU A 173 4.39 15.07 -8.76
N GLU A 174 3.92 14.42 -9.83
CA GLU A 174 4.53 14.56 -11.18
C GLU A 174 3.63 15.28 -12.22
N ALA A 175 2.35 15.59 -11.92
CA ALA A 175 1.35 15.96 -12.94
C ALA A 175 0.91 17.44 -12.98
N ARG A 176 1.78 18.40 -12.63
CA ARG A 176 1.54 19.85 -12.86
C ARG A 176 2.71 20.61 -13.50
N ARG A 177 3.41 20.00 -14.47
CA ARG A 177 4.44 20.69 -15.29
C ARG A 177 4.35 20.43 -16.80
N ARG A 178 3.14 20.28 -17.36
CA ARG A 178 2.92 20.26 -18.83
C ARG A 178 1.64 20.98 -19.30
N ARG A 179 1.38 22.16 -18.75
CA ARG A 179 0.58 23.17 -19.47
C ARG A 179 1.32 24.50 -19.37
N GLY A 180 2.32 24.66 -20.23
CA GLY A 180 2.76 26.01 -20.61
C GLY A 180 1.61 26.71 -21.35
N PRO A 181 1.55 28.05 -21.32
CA PRO A 181 0.50 28.79 -22.00
C PRO A 181 0.61 28.53 -23.51
N GLY A 182 -0.54 28.23 -24.13
CA GLY A 182 -0.62 28.15 -25.60
C GLY A 182 -0.22 29.48 -26.24
N PRO A 183 0.26 29.46 -27.49
CA PRO A 183 0.66 30.68 -28.16
C PRO A 183 -0.57 31.54 -28.45
N HIS A 184 -0.53 32.79 -28.02
CA HIS A 184 -1.32 33.89 -28.58
C HIS A 184 -0.43 34.64 -29.58
#